data_AF-A0A3A1VJ15-F1
#
_entry.id   AF-A0A3A1VJ15-F1
#
_cell.length_a   1.000
_cell.length_b   1.000
_cell.length_c   1.000
_cell.angle_alpha   90.00
_cell.angle_beta   90.00
_cell.angle_gamma   90.00
#
_symmetry.space_group_name_H-M   'P 1'
#
loop_
_entity.id
_entity.type
_entity.pdbx_description
1 polymer ?
#
loop_
_entity_poly.entity_id
_entity_poly.type
_entity_poly.pdbx_seq_one_letter_code
_entity_poly.pdbx_strand_id
1 'polypeptide(L)'
;MSAKLEVSNWRKRRVAGAMNGRRRRNHHRRDDFVVEGVQDMGRELGQKFNNLRRRCKARKLVAAIRHCDHRAVNELFDWHCRSIHFYKRPGYDCVRICCSFNRGAVVVSFDICVRSLYNGYGNGFYGNGFYGNGYNGNGFF
;
A
#
# COMPACT_ATOMS: atom_id res chain seq x y z
N MET A 1 30.48 -79.95 34.79
CA MET A 1 29.22 -79.33 35.26
C MET A 1 28.89 -78.17 34.34
N SER A 2 27.74 -78.24 33.69
CA SER A 2 27.29 -77.32 32.65
C SER A 2 26.58 -76.13 33.30
N ALA A 3 26.98 -74.90 32.97
CA ALA A 3 26.26 -73.69 33.34
C ALA A 3 25.76 -73.00 32.06
N LYS A 4 24.44 -72.90 32.01
CA LYS A 4 23.61 -72.53 30.87
C LYS A 4 23.85 -71.10 30.40
N LEU A 5 23.84 -70.94 29.07
CA LEU A 5 23.46 -69.69 28.41
C LEU A 5 22.03 -69.31 28.83
N GLU A 6 21.85 -68.05 29.25
CA GLU A 6 20.56 -67.37 29.16
C GLU A 6 20.75 -66.04 28.43
N VAL A 7 20.36 -66.04 27.16
CA VAL A 7 20.09 -64.84 26.37
C VAL A 7 18.67 -64.40 26.73
N SER A 8 18.50 -63.20 27.29
CA SER A 8 17.17 -62.62 27.52
C SER A 8 17.03 -61.20 26.96
N ASN A 9 16.29 -61.15 25.85
CA ASN A 9 15.29 -60.16 25.47
C ASN A 9 15.66 -58.67 25.34
N TRP A 10 15.84 -58.30 24.07
CA TRP A 10 15.36 -57.05 23.48
C TRP A 10 13.92 -56.72 23.89
N ARG A 11 13.70 -55.57 24.58
CA ARG A 11 12.70 -54.55 24.20
C ARG A 11 12.60 -53.38 25.20
N LYS A 12 12.64 -52.18 24.61
CA LYS A 12 11.82 -50.98 24.94
C LYS A 12 12.04 -50.24 26.26
N ARG A 13 12.76 -49.11 26.17
CA ARG A 13 12.22 -47.72 26.20
C ARG A 13 13.29 -46.74 26.72
N ARG A 14 13.99 -46.04 25.80
CA ARG A 14 14.58 -44.74 26.12
C ARG A 14 13.49 -43.69 25.92
N VAL A 15 12.87 -43.25 27.02
CA VAL A 15 12.12 -41.99 27.10
C VAL A 15 12.58 -41.26 28.35
N ALA A 16 13.70 -40.55 28.24
CA ALA A 16 13.98 -39.41 29.09
C ALA A 16 13.81 -38.19 28.18
N GLY A 17 12.66 -37.53 28.34
CA GLY A 17 12.21 -36.45 27.49
C GLY A 17 13.12 -35.23 27.48
N ALA A 18 13.22 -34.66 26.28
CA ALA A 18 13.30 -33.23 25.99
C ALA A 18 14.38 -32.41 26.72
N MET A 19 15.54 -32.38 26.07
CA MET A 19 16.26 -31.16 25.68
C MET A 19 15.63 -29.82 26.11
N ASN A 20 16.45 -29.02 26.79
CA ASN A 20 16.46 -27.57 26.81
C ASN A 20 15.63 -26.91 25.68
N GLY A 21 14.42 -26.50 26.01
CA GLY A 21 13.55 -25.75 25.12
C GLY A 21 13.06 -24.50 25.81
N ARG A 22 13.90 -23.47 25.92
CA ARG A 22 13.48 -22.08 26.17
C ARG A 22 12.52 -21.64 25.05
N ARG A 23 11.25 -22.04 25.10
CA ARG A 23 10.19 -21.64 24.16
C ARG A 23 9.46 -20.38 24.61
N ARG A 24 10.19 -19.30 24.92
CA ARG A 24 9.61 -17.97 25.21
C ARG A 24 10.48 -16.80 24.75
N ARG A 25 10.97 -16.80 23.50
CA ARG A 25 11.79 -15.68 22.98
C ARG A 25 11.46 -15.18 21.56
N ASN A 26 10.36 -15.60 20.97
CA ASN A 26 10.00 -15.16 19.60
C ASN A 26 8.76 -14.26 19.51
N HIS A 27 8.06 -14.01 20.62
CA HIS A 27 6.90 -13.10 20.60
C HIS A 27 7.34 -11.62 20.59
N HIS A 28 8.25 -11.22 21.48
CA HIS A 28 8.72 -9.82 21.55
C HIS A 28 9.30 -9.31 20.22
N ARG A 29 10.11 -10.13 19.53
CA ARG A 29 10.70 -9.75 18.22
C ARG A 29 9.66 -9.53 17.11
N ARG A 30 8.49 -10.15 17.18
CA ARG A 30 7.43 -9.96 16.17
C ARG A 30 6.66 -8.68 16.40
N ASP A 31 6.40 -8.33 17.66
CA ASP A 31 5.74 -7.07 18.00
C ASP A 31 6.62 -5.88 17.62
N ASP A 32 7.93 -5.96 17.91
CA ASP A 32 8.92 -4.94 17.51
C ASP A 32 8.93 -4.74 15.98
N PHE A 33 8.85 -5.84 15.22
CA PHE A 33 8.85 -5.80 13.76
C PHE A 33 7.60 -5.12 13.17
N VAL A 34 6.42 -5.31 13.77
CA VAL A 34 5.20 -4.63 13.32
C VAL A 34 5.26 -3.14 13.68
N VAL A 35 5.77 -2.80 14.86
CA VAL A 35 5.95 -1.40 15.28
C VAL A 35 6.91 -0.66 14.36
N GLU A 36 8.07 -1.24 14.06
CA GLU A 36 9.01 -0.72 13.06
C GLU A 36 8.32 -0.57 11.70
N GLY A 37 7.53 -1.56 11.28
CA GLY A 37 6.79 -1.51 10.03
C GLY A 37 5.77 -0.37 9.96
N VAL A 38 5.11 -0.02 11.06
CA VAL A 38 4.20 1.13 11.14
C VAL A 38 4.97 2.45 11.06
N GLN A 39 6.14 2.54 11.72
CA GLN A 39 6.99 3.73 11.66
C GLN A 39 7.54 3.96 10.24
N ASP A 40 8.00 2.90 9.58
CA ASP A 40 8.45 2.94 8.19
C ASP A 40 7.32 3.30 7.23
N MET A 41 6.13 2.69 7.41
CA MET A 41 4.92 3.07 6.67
C MET A 41 4.65 4.57 6.79
N GLY A 42 4.65 5.11 8.01
CA GLY A 42 4.40 6.53 8.25
C GLY A 42 5.41 7.44 7.54
N ARG A 43 6.70 7.08 7.63
CA ARG A 43 7.80 7.81 6.97
C ARG A 43 7.65 7.80 5.44
N GLU A 44 7.45 6.63 4.85
CA GLU A 44 7.36 6.47 3.39
C GLU A 44 6.11 7.12 2.81
N LEU A 45 4.94 6.93 3.43
CA LEU A 45 3.72 7.63 3.02
C LEU A 45 3.89 9.14 3.13
N GLY A 46 4.50 9.63 4.23
CA GLY A 46 4.80 11.03 4.43
C GLY A 46 5.64 11.62 3.28
N GLN A 47 6.68 10.92 2.85
CA GLN A 47 7.49 11.32 1.68
C GLN A 47 6.67 11.36 0.38
N LYS A 48 5.85 10.32 0.13
CA LYS A 48 4.98 10.25 -1.06
C LYS A 48 3.98 11.41 -1.10
N PHE A 49 3.30 11.70 0.00
CA PHE A 49 2.38 12.83 0.08
C PHE A 49 3.11 14.18 0.01
N ASN A 50 4.31 14.30 0.57
CA ASN A 50 5.12 15.51 0.43
C ASN A 50 5.50 15.78 -1.03
N ASN A 51 5.78 14.74 -1.83
CA ASN A 51 6.01 14.89 -3.28
C ASN A 51 4.80 15.46 -4.04
N LEU A 52 3.57 15.16 -3.59
CA LEU A 52 2.35 15.69 -4.18
C LEU A 52 2.15 17.19 -3.91
N ARG A 53 2.90 17.80 -2.98
CA ARG A 53 2.90 19.27 -2.81
C ARG A 53 3.47 19.98 -4.05
N ARG A 54 4.27 19.29 -4.87
CA ARG A 54 4.76 19.84 -6.14
C ARG A 54 3.62 19.87 -7.15
N ARG A 55 3.28 21.08 -7.64
CA ARG A 55 2.15 21.32 -8.55
C ARG A 55 2.14 20.39 -9.77
N CYS A 56 3.30 20.10 -10.36
CA CYS A 56 3.41 19.18 -11.50
C CYS A 56 3.02 17.74 -11.15
N LYS A 57 3.40 17.24 -9.97
CA LYS A 57 3.07 15.89 -9.50
C LYS A 57 1.57 15.78 -9.15
N ALA A 58 1.02 16.79 -8.47
CA ALA A 58 -0.41 16.87 -8.21
C ALA A 58 -1.25 16.87 -9.50
N ARG A 59 -0.86 17.68 -10.49
CA ARG A 59 -1.52 17.71 -11.81
C ARG A 59 -1.48 16.34 -12.51
N LYS A 60 -0.32 15.67 -12.51
CA LYS A 60 -0.17 14.31 -13.07
C LYS A 60 -1.11 13.33 -12.37
N LEU A 61 -1.21 13.38 -11.03
CA LEU A 61 -2.13 12.52 -10.28
C LEU A 61 -3.59 12.76 -10.65
N VAL A 62 -4.03 14.02 -10.71
CA VAL A 62 -5.41 14.37 -11.07
C VAL A 62 -5.76 13.87 -12.47
N ALA A 63 -4.86 14.08 -13.44
CA ALA A 63 -5.04 13.57 -14.79
C ALA A 63 -5.13 12.03 -14.81
N ALA A 64 -4.22 11.35 -14.09
CA ALA A 64 -4.23 9.90 -14.01
C ALA A 64 -5.53 9.35 -13.43
N ILE A 65 -6.09 9.98 -12.38
CA ILE A 65 -7.38 9.56 -11.80
C ILE A 65 -8.52 9.76 -12.78
N ARG A 66 -8.59 10.90 -13.46
CA ARG A 66 -9.66 11.21 -14.42
C ARG A 66 -9.65 10.30 -15.65
N HIS A 67 -8.46 9.88 -16.07
CA HIS A 67 -8.26 9.03 -17.24
C HIS A 67 -8.06 7.54 -16.89
N CYS A 68 -8.25 7.14 -15.62
CA CYS A 68 -8.04 5.77 -15.15
C CYS A 68 -6.65 5.20 -15.52
N ASP A 69 -5.61 6.04 -15.48
CA ASP A 69 -4.25 5.66 -15.87
C ASP A 69 -3.50 5.03 -14.68
N HIS A 70 -3.58 3.69 -14.61
CA HIS A 70 -2.88 2.88 -13.61
C HIS A 70 -1.37 3.10 -13.63
N ARG A 71 -0.78 3.24 -14.83
CA ARG A 71 0.67 3.37 -14.98
C ARG A 71 1.13 4.70 -14.39
N ALA A 72 0.45 5.80 -14.71
CA ALA A 72 0.79 7.10 -14.17
C ALA A 72 0.62 7.17 -12.64
N VAL A 73 -0.38 6.50 -12.06
CA VAL A 73 -0.51 6.38 -10.59
C VAL A 73 0.65 5.58 -10.00
N ASN A 74 0.99 4.42 -10.56
CA ASN A 74 2.10 3.59 -10.06
C ASN A 74 3.48 4.26 -10.25
N GLU A 75 3.66 5.13 -11.25
CA GLU A 75 4.87 5.94 -11.39
C GLU A 75 4.96 7.07 -10.34
N LEU A 76 3.84 7.46 -9.74
CA LEU A 76 3.80 8.46 -8.66
C LEU A 76 3.98 7.85 -7.27
N PHE A 77 3.55 6.60 -7.10
CA PHE A 77 3.67 5.85 -5.86
C PHE A 77 4.48 4.59 -6.16
N ASP A 78 5.76 4.59 -5.78
CA ASP A 78 6.77 3.54 -6.10
C ASP A 78 6.28 2.09 -5.91
N TRP A 79 7.05 1.11 -6.38
CA TRP A 79 6.73 -0.32 -6.48
C TRP A 79 6.05 -1.02 -5.28
N HIS A 80 6.21 -0.47 -4.06
CA HIS A 80 5.51 -0.92 -2.85
C HIS A 80 4.01 -0.59 -2.81
N CYS A 81 3.59 0.39 -3.61
CA CYS A 81 2.23 0.86 -3.75
C CYS A 81 1.71 0.51 -5.14
N ARG A 82 0.47 0.04 -5.21
CA ARG A 82 -0.21 -0.26 -6.47
C ARG A 82 -1.60 0.32 -6.46
N SER A 83 -1.99 0.96 -7.56
CA SER A 83 -3.38 1.23 -7.86
C SER A 83 -4.13 -0.10 -7.98
N ILE A 84 -5.20 -0.29 -7.20
CA ILE A 84 -6.04 -1.48 -7.30
C ILE A 84 -7.10 -1.28 -8.38
N HIS A 85 -7.91 -0.23 -8.24
CA HIS A 85 -8.99 0.06 -9.18
C HIS A 85 -9.38 1.54 -9.13
N PHE A 86 -9.93 2.02 -10.23
CA PHE A 86 -10.60 3.31 -10.33
C PHE A 86 -12.11 3.12 -10.17
N TYR A 87 -12.78 4.08 -9.55
CA TYR A 87 -14.22 4.05 -9.35
C TYR A 87 -14.78 5.46 -9.22
N LYS A 88 -16.09 5.60 -9.37
CA LYS A 88 -16.81 6.88 -9.26
C LYS A 88 -17.59 6.94 -7.95
N ARG A 89 -17.56 8.08 -7.28
CA ARG A 89 -18.53 8.46 -6.25
C ARG A 89 -19.37 9.62 -6.78
N PRO A 90 -20.59 9.88 -6.28
CA PRO A 90 -21.36 11.05 -6.71
C PRO A 90 -20.53 12.33 -6.60
N GLY A 91 -20.19 12.93 -7.74
CA GLY A 91 -19.40 14.13 -7.78
C GLY A 91 -17.88 13.96 -7.99
N TYR A 92 -17.35 12.74 -7.87
CA TYR A 92 -15.91 12.48 -7.74
C TYR A 92 -15.40 11.27 -8.54
N ASP A 93 -14.17 11.40 -9.01
CA ASP A 93 -13.36 10.34 -9.60
C ASP A 93 -12.36 9.87 -8.56
N CYS A 94 -12.32 8.58 -8.26
CA CYS A 94 -11.51 8.02 -7.18
C CYS A 94 -10.59 6.90 -7.68
N VAL A 95 -9.44 6.77 -7.02
CA VAL A 95 -8.56 5.62 -7.13
C VAL A 95 -8.32 5.03 -5.75
N ARG A 96 -8.38 3.70 -5.62
CA ARG A 96 -7.91 2.99 -4.43
C ARG A 96 -6.47 2.56 -4.64
N ILE A 97 -5.60 2.94 -3.71
CA ILE A 97 -4.19 2.59 -3.69
C ILE A 97 -3.95 1.68 -2.49
N CYS A 98 -3.22 0.59 -2.70
CA CYS A 98 -2.77 -0.29 -1.63
C CYS A 98 -1.25 -0.33 -1.61
N CYS A 99 -0.69 -0.19 -0.42
CA CYS A 99 0.74 -0.22 -0.18
C CYS A 99 1.07 -1.28 0.87
N SER A 100 2.21 -1.97 0.68
CA SER A 100 2.73 -2.98 1.58
C SER A 100 4.11 -2.58 2.07
N PHE A 101 4.28 -2.56 3.39
CA PHE A 101 5.49 -2.11 4.07
C PHE A 101 6.10 -3.23 4.91
N ASN A 102 7.41 -3.09 5.17
CA ASN A 102 8.19 -4.02 5.97
C ASN A 102 7.93 -5.49 5.62
N ARG A 103 8.12 -5.84 4.34
CA ARG A 103 7.91 -7.19 3.78
C ARG A 103 6.49 -7.75 3.99
N GLY A 104 5.48 -6.88 4.06
CA GLY A 104 4.09 -7.27 4.24
C GLY A 104 3.64 -7.37 5.71
N ALA A 105 4.45 -6.90 6.65
CA ALA A 105 4.01 -6.76 8.05
C ALA A 105 2.85 -5.79 8.20
N VAL A 106 2.84 -4.73 7.37
CA VAL A 106 1.84 -3.68 7.40
C VAL A 106 1.31 -3.46 6.00
N VAL A 107 -0.01 -3.48 5.86
CA VAL A 107 -0.72 -3.18 4.62
C VAL A 107 -1.68 -2.03 4.89
N VAL A 108 -1.65 -1.02 4.03
CA VAL A 108 -2.57 0.11 4.09
C VAL A 108 -3.24 0.28 2.75
N SER A 109 -4.53 0.58 2.79
CA SER A 109 -5.30 0.97 1.61
C SER A 109 -5.94 2.31 1.88
N PHE A 110 -5.84 3.21 0.90
CA PHE A 110 -6.46 4.53 0.96
C PHE A 110 -7.00 4.93 -0.40
N ASP A 111 -7.99 5.81 -0.37
CA ASP A 111 -8.66 6.31 -1.55
C ASP A 111 -8.28 7.77 -1.77
N ILE A 112 -7.95 8.13 -3.00
CA ILE A 112 -7.80 9.53 -3.42
C ILE A 112 -8.92 9.85 -4.39
N CYS A 113 -9.74 10.84 -4.03
CA CYS A 113 -10.86 11.30 -4.83
C CYS A 113 -10.64 12.74 -5.29
N VAL A 114 -10.94 13.02 -6.56
CA VAL A 114 -10.89 14.36 -7.16
C VAL A 114 -12.25 14.70 -7.73
N ARG A 115 -12.64 15.99 -7.70
CA ARG A 115 -13.92 16.42 -8.26
C ARG A 115 -13.98 16.08 -9.75
N SER A 116 -15.03 15.37 -10.14
CA SER A 116 -15.30 15.01 -11.52
C SER A 116 -15.62 16.25 -12.35
N LEU A 117 -15.17 16.26 -13.60
CA LEU A 117 -15.53 17.30 -14.58
C LEU A 117 -16.91 17.05 -15.20
N TYR A 118 -17.42 15.82 -15.13
CA TYR A 118 -18.63 15.38 -15.84
C TYR A 118 -19.87 15.33 -14.93
N ASN A 119 -19.93 16.14 -13.88
CA ASN A 119 -21.14 16.24 -13.07
C ASN A 119 -22.22 17.03 -13.83
N GLY A 120 -22.85 16.37 -14.80
CA GLY A 120 -24.06 16.80 -15.49
C GLY A 120 -25.34 16.54 -14.67
N TYR A 121 -25.29 16.69 -13.35
CA TYR A 121 -26.48 16.80 -12.50
C TYR A 121 -26.37 18.09 -11.72
N GLY A 122 -27.21 19.04 -12.10
CA GLY A 122 -27.14 20.44 -11.69
C GLY A 122 -27.24 20.63 -10.19
N ASN A 123 -26.31 21.41 -9.65
CA ASN A 123 -26.67 22.55 -8.83
C ASN A 123 -25.54 23.59 -8.89
N GLY A 124 -25.96 24.85 -8.96
CA GLY A 124 -25.12 26.01 -9.23
C GLY A 124 -24.03 26.26 -8.18
N PHE A 125 -23.31 27.36 -8.38
CA PHE A 125 -22.09 27.80 -7.69
C PHE A 125 -20.80 27.18 -8.25
N TYR A 126 -20.39 27.68 -9.42
CA TYR A 126 -19.15 28.46 -9.62
C TYR A 126 -19.13 28.93 -11.09
N GLY A 127 -19.98 29.92 -11.39
CA GLY A 127 -19.64 30.91 -12.42
C GLY A 127 -18.59 31.87 -11.83
N ASN A 128 -17.74 32.43 -12.70
CA ASN A 128 -16.48 33.15 -12.45
C ASN A 128 -15.30 32.17 -12.25
N GLY A 129 -14.40 31.98 -13.22
CA GLY A 129 -13.82 32.96 -14.13
C GLY A 129 -12.32 32.97 -13.81
N PHE A 130 -11.46 32.57 -14.74
CA PHE A 130 -10.00 32.82 -14.84
C PHE A 130 -9.34 31.76 -15.73
N TYR A 131 -9.56 31.87 -17.04
CA TYR A 131 -8.52 31.61 -18.05
C TYR A 131 -8.74 32.61 -19.19
N GLY A 132 -8.52 33.89 -18.88
CA GLY A 132 -8.09 34.84 -19.88
C GLY A 132 -6.62 34.57 -20.17
N ASN A 133 -6.33 34.08 -21.37
CA ASN A 133 -5.26 34.64 -22.19
C ASN A 133 -5.48 34.17 -23.63
N GLY A 134 -6.00 35.10 -24.42
CA GLY A 134 -6.11 34.97 -25.85
C GLY A 134 -4.73 34.98 -26.50
N TYR A 135 -4.54 34.02 -27.39
CA TYR A 135 -3.73 34.21 -28.58
C TYR A 135 -4.66 33.93 -29.75
N ASN A 136 -5.30 34.98 -30.26
CA ASN A 136 -5.94 34.96 -31.56
C ASN A 136 -5.26 36.06 -32.39
N GLY A 137 -4.06 35.73 -32.87
CA GLY A 137 -3.37 36.48 -33.90
C GLY A 137 -3.52 35.72 -35.19
N ASN A 138 -4.42 36.19 -36.06
CA ASN A 138 -4.25 36.24 -37.51
C ASN A 138 -5.54 36.77 -38.15
N GLY A 139 -5.57 38.09 -38.35
CA GLY A 139 -6.43 38.75 -39.32
C GLY A 139 -5.56 39.69 -40.15
N PHE A 140 -5.40 39.39 -41.43
CA PHE A 140 -4.98 40.33 -42.47
C PHE A 140 -5.68 39.92 -43.78
N PHE A 141 -6.52 40.84 -44.25
CA PHE A 141 -7.39 40.88 -45.44
C PHE A 141 -8.58 39.92 -45.51
#